data_AF-A0A382DKT6-F1
#
_entry.id   AF-A0A382DKT6-F1
#
_cell.length_a   1.000
_cell.length_b   1.000
_cell.length_c   1.000
_cell.angle_alpha   90.00
_cell.angle_beta   90.00
_cell.angle_gamma   90.00
#
_symmetry.space_group_name_H-M   'P 1'
#
loop_
_entity.id
_entity.type
_entity.pdbx_description
1 polymer ?
#
loop_
_entity_poly.entity_id
_entity_poly.type
_entity_poly.pdbx_seq_one_letter_code
_entity_poly.pdbx_strand_id
1 'polypeptide(L)'
;MEINKLQNDNNKYILGLSTMGTSAACVFKGRELIAAIEEERITRIKNDGGFPIESIKECLDISGISIEDISAICVYWRPLQFSTRVVGVIKKIIFSLK
;
A
#
# COMPACT_ATOMS: atom_id res chain seq x y z
N MET A 1 -12.55 -8.04 29.19
CA MET A 1 -12.30 -6.69 28.64
C MET A 1 -11.64 -6.73 27.24
N GLU A 2 -10.87 -7.78 26.90
CA GLU A 2 -10.19 -7.89 25.58
C GLU A 2 -11.09 -8.25 24.38
N ILE A 3 -12.15 -9.05 24.59
CA ILE A 3 -13.01 -9.55 23.50
C ILE A 3 -13.74 -8.38 22.78
N ASN A 4 -14.20 -7.38 23.54
CA ASN A 4 -14.91 -6.22 22.98
C ASN A 4 -14.02 -5.29 22.15
N LYS A 5 -12.70 -5.30 22.37
CA LYS A 5 -11.77 -4.46 21.60
C LYS A 5 -11.51 -5.04 20.21
N LEU A 6 -11.37 -6.37 20.13
CA LEU A 6 -11.18 -7.12 18.89
C LEU A 6 -12.38 -6.99 17.93
N GLN A 7 -13.61 -6.96 18.47
CA GLN A 7 -14.82 -6.85 17.66
C GLN A 7 -14.99 -5.45 17.02
N ASN A 8 -14.43 -4.42 17.66
CA ASN A 8 -14.49 -3.02 17.19
C ASN A 8 -13.49 -2.72 16.07
N ASP A 9 -12.40 -3.50 15.96
CA ASP A 9 -11.38 -3.32 14.93
C ASP A 9 -11.71 -4.06 13.61
N ASN A 10 -12.72 -4.93 13.60
CA ASN A 10 -13.15 -5.70 12.42
C ASN A 10 -13.69 -4.83 11.28
N ASN A 11 -14.04 -3.57 11.54
CA ASN A 11 -14.57 -2.67 10.50
C ASN A 11 -13.54 -1.62 10.02
N LYS A 12 -12.29 -1.69 10.47
CA LYS A 12 -11.23 -0.75 10.05
C LYS A 12 -10.48 -1.28 8.84
N TYR A 13 -10.27 -0.42 7.86
CA TYR A 13 -9.39 -0.73 6.73
C TYR A 13 -7.95 -0.27 7.00
N ILE A 14 -7.00 -1.13 6.68
CA ILE A 14 -5.56 -0.89 6.84
C ILE A 14 -4.88 -1.08 5.49
N LEU A 15 -4.11 -0.09 5.07
CA LEU A 15 -3.33 -0.13 3.83
C LEU A 15 -1.87 -0.46 4.15
N GLY A 16 -1.38 -1.60 3.72
CA GLY A 16 0.02 -1.99 3.81
C GLY A 16 0.79 -1.63 2.53
N LEU A 17 2.02 -1.11 2.68
CA LEU A 17 2.85 -0.66 1.57
C LEU A 17 4.27 -1.25 1.62
N SER A 18 4.72 -1.75 0.48
CA SER A 18 6.13 -2.00 0.17
C SER A 18 6.62 -0.97 -0.86
N THR A 19 7.67 -0.22 -0.53
CA THR A 19 8.09 0.96 -1.31
C THR A 19 9.53 0.96 -1.82
N MET A 20 10.24 -0.17 -1.79
CA MET A 20 11.66 -0.22 -2.24
C MET A 20 11.85 -1.23 -3.36
N GLY A 21 12.63 -2.31 -3.16
CA GLY A 21 13.11 -3.19 -4.23
C GLY A 21 12.04 -3.69 -5.18
N THR A 22 11.00 -4.32 -4.62
CA THR A 22 9.74 -4.60 -5.32
C THR A 22 8.63 -3.85 -4.60
N SER A 23 7.96 -2.97 -5.34
CA SER A 23 6.86 -2.18 -4.78
C SER A 23 5.55 -2.98 -4.84
N ALA A 24 4.74 -2.85 -3.80
CA ALA A 24 3.49 -3.59 -3.65
C ALA A 24 2.56 -2.89 -2.64
N ALA A 25 1.26 -3.18 -2.72
CA ALA A 25 0.27 -2.72 -1.75
C ALA A 25 -0.65 -3.87 -1.30
N CYS A 26 -1.24 -3.74 -0.12
CA CYS A 26 -2.29 -4.63 0.34
C CYS A 26 -3.33 -3.90 1.20
N VAL A 27 -4.57 -4.38 1.19
CA VAL A 27 -5.66 -3.87 2.04
C VAL A 27 -6.16 -4.99 2.94
N PHE A 28 -6.22 -4.69 4.24
CA PHE A 28 -6.86 -5.52 5.24
C PHE A 28 -8.14 -4.86 5.74
N LYS A 29 -9.14 -5.68 6.07
CA LYS A 29 -10.29 -5.30 6.88
C LYS A 29 -10.19 -6.01 8.22
N GLY A 30 -9.80 -5.28 9.27
CA GLY A 30 -9.43 -5.87 10.55
C GLY A 30 -8.28 -6.88 10.40
N ARG A 31 -8.59 -8.18 10.44
CA ARG A 31 -7.63 -9.29 10.32
C ARG A 31 -7.72 -10.05 8.99
N GLU A 32 -8.67 -9.67 8.14
CA GLU A 32 -8.91 -10.30 6.85
C GLU A 32 -8.13 -9.57 5.76
N LEU A 33 -7.37 -10.32 4.95
CA LEU A 33 -6.70 -9.79 3.77
C LEU A 33 -7.72 -9.72 2.63
N ILE A 34 -7.98 -8.53 2.11
CA ILE A 34 -8.93 -8.32 1.01
C ILE A 34 -8.20 -8.36 -0.34
N ALA A 35 -7.08 -7.63 -0.45
CA ALA A 35 -6.29 -7.54 -1.67
C ALA A 35 -4.80 -7.40 -1.36
N ALA A 36 -3.93 -7.99 -2.19
CA ALA A 36 -2.48 -7.82 -2.16
C ALA A 36 -1.91 -7.91 -3.58
N ILE A 37 -1.23 -6.87 -4.02
CA ILE A 37 -0.85 -6.70 -5.43
C ILE A 37 0.58 -6.18 -5.49
N GLU A 38 1.37 -6.80 -6.37
CA GLU A 38 2.69 -6.31 -6.73
C GLU A 38 2.61 -5.36 -7.92
N GLU A 39 3.34 -4.26 -7.83
CA GLU A 39 3.31 -3.19 -8.82
C GLU A 39 3.78 -3.66 -10.20
N GLU A 40 4.83 -4.48 -10.22
CA GLU A 40 5.38 -5.08 -11.44
C GLU A 40 4.29 -5.82 -12.25
N ARG A 41 3.29 -6.43 -11.59
CA ARG A 41 2.22 -7.12 -12.32
C ARG A 41 1.32 -6.17 -13.11
N ILE A 42 1.13 -4.96 -12.59
CA ILE A 42 0.30 -3.94 -13.23
C ILE A 42 1.12 -3.15 -14.25
N THR A 43 2.31 -2.68 -13.87
CA THR A 43 3.15 -1.84 -14.74
C THR A 43 3.93 -2.62 -15.79
N ARG A 44 4.10 -3.94 -15.59
CA ARG A 44 4.91 -4.84 -16.44
C ARG A 44 6.38 -4.43 -16.52
N ILE A 45 6.86 -3.62 -15.57
CA ILE A 45 8.26 -3.24 -15.41
C ILE A 45 8.91 -4.21 -14.42
N LYS A 46 9.92 -4.95 -14.88
CA LYS A 46 10.61 -5.92 -14.05
C LYS A 46 11.35 -5.23 -12.88
N ASN A 47 11.11 -5.73 -11.67
CA ASN A 47 11.51 -5.13 -10.40
C ASN A 47 11.07 -3.67 -10.28
N ASP A 48 9.81 -3.37 -10.58
CA ASP A 48 9.25 -2.03 -10.40
C ASP A 48 9.30 -1.65 -8.90
N GLY A 49 10.34 -0.91 -8.58
CA GLY A 49 10.61 -0.40 -7.24
C GLY A 49 10.23 1.07 -7.09
N GLY A 50 10.08 1.50 -5.85
CA GLY A 50 9.60 2.85 -5.52
C GLY A 50 8.17 2.83 -4.99
N PHE A 51 7.37 3.86 -5.29
CA PHE A 51 6.05 3.98 -4.68
C PHE A 51 4.99 3.16 -5.45
N PRO A 52 4.20 2.31 -4.79
CA PRO A 52 3.28 1.38 -5.47
C PRO A 52 1.94 2.06 -5.83
N ILE A 53 1.96 3.01 -6.76
CA ILE A 53 0.77 3.82 -7.11
C ILE A 53 -0.33 2.94 -7.69
N GLU A 54 0.00 2.09 -8.66
CA GLU A 54 -0.99 1.30 -9.36
C GLU A 54 -1.52 0.15 -8.49
N SER A 55 -0.67 -0.44 -7.65
CA SER A 55 -1.08 -1.45 -6.68
C SER A 55 -2.04 -0.88 -5.63
N ILE A 56 -1.82 0.37 -5.18
CA ILE A 56 -2.74 1.02 -4.24
C ILE A 56 -4.12 1.18 -4.87
N LYS A 57 -4.18 1.72 -6.10
CA LYS A 57 -5.44 1.91 -6.83
C LYS A 57 -6.20 0.59 -6.97
N GLU A 58 -5.53 -0.43 -7.49
CA GLU A 58 -6.14 -1.73 -7.73
C GLU A 58 -6.57 -2.41 -6.42
N CYS A 59 -5.82 -2.25 -5.32
CA CYS A 59 -6.24 -2.76 -4.00
C CYS A 59 -7.49 -2.06 -3.46
N LEU A 60 -7.62 -0.74 -3.67
CA LEU A 60 -8.81 0.02 -3.28
C LEU A 60 -10.02 -0.39 -4.14
N ASP A 61 -9.83 -0.53 -5.45
CA ASP A 61 -10.86 -0.95 -6.40
C ASP A 61 -11.39 -2.36 -6.08
N ILE A 62 -10.50 -3.34 -5.85
CA ILE A 62 -10.90 -4.70 -5.44
C ILE A 62 -11.64 -4.69 -4.10
N SER A 63 -11.25 -3.81 -3.18
CA SER A 63 -11.87 -3.71 -1.87
C SER A 63 -13.19 -2.93 -1.88
N GLY A 64 -13.49 -2.21 -2.97
CA GLY A 64 -14.69 -1.38 -3.11
C GLY A 64 -14.72 -0.21 -2.12
N ILE A 65 -13.54 0.32 -1.74
CA ILE A 65 -13.39 1.42 -0.77
C ILE A 65 -12.59 2.57 -1.37
N SER A 66 -12.71 3.76 -0.80
CA SER A 66 -11.87 4.90 -1.17
C SER A 66 -10.71 5.09 -0.20
N ILE A 67 -9.79 6.00 -0.53
CA ILE A 67 -8.63 6.29 0.34
C ILE A 67 -9.08 6.89 1.69
N GLU A 68 -10.23 7.56 1.72
CA GLU A 68 -10.83 8.14 2.92
C GLU A 68 -11.32 7.08 3.93
N ASP A 69 -11.59 5.86 3.48
CA ASP A 69 -12.00 4.74 4.34
C ASP A 69 -10.82 4.10 5.09
N ILE A 70 -9.58 4.40 4.68
CA ILE A 70 -8.38 3.84 5.28
C ILE A 70 -8.13 4.46 6.65
N SER A 71 -8.16 3.62 7.69
CA SER A 71 -7.94 4.03 9.08
C SER A 71 -6.46 4.10 9.45
N ALA A 72 -5.61 3.32 8.78
CA ALA A 72 -4.18 3.29 9.06
C ALA A 72 -3.38 2.88 7.81
N ILE A 73 -2.19 3.45 7.66
CA ILE A 73 -1.21 3.08 6.64
C ILE A 73 0.01 2.46 7.31
N CYS A 74 0.33 1.23 6.92
CA CYS A 74 1.48 0.48 7.41
C CYS A 74 2.58 0.48 6.36
N VAL A 75 3.74 1.04 6.70
CA VAL A 75 4.95 1.00 5.90
C VAL A 75 6.01 0.22 6.66
N TYR A 76 6.75 -0.67 6.00
CA TYR A 76 7.86 -1.33 6.68
C TYR A 76 8.96 -0.31 7.01
N TRP A 77 9.61 -0.46 8.16
CA TRP A 77 10.54 0.55 8.67
C TRP A 77 11.99 0.23 8.29
N ARG A 78 12.60 1.13 7.49
CA ARG A 78 14.05 1.32 7.44
C ARG A 78 14.35 2.80 7.72
N PRO A 79 14.67 3.19 8.97
CA PRO A 79 14.79 4.60 9.37
C PRO A 79 15.85 5.38 8.59
N LEU A 80 16.91 4.71 8.13
CA LEU A 80 18.07 5.33 7.49
C LEU A 80 17.91 5.61 5.98
N GLN A 81 16.77 5.28 5.37
CA GLN A 81 16.58 5.36 3.90
C GLN A 81 15.46 6.32 3.48
N PHE A 82 15.15 7.34 4.30
CA PHE A 82 14.14 8.36 3.98
C PHE A 82 14.41 9.05 2.63
N SER A 83 15.66 9.45 2.36
CA SER A 83 16.04 10.12 1.11
C SER A 83 15.77 9.27 -0.12
N THR A 84 16.07 7.96 -0.06
CA THR A 84 15.81 7.01 -1.16
C THR A 84 14.32 6.91 -1.47
N ARG A 85 13.45 6.92 -0.45
CA ARG A 85 11.99 6.90 -0.63
C ARG A 85 11.48 8.14 -1.35
N VAL A 86 11.91 9.32 -0.90
CA VAL A 86 11.52 10.60 -1.51
C VAL A 86 11.94 10.66 -2.98
N VAL A 87 13.18 10.29 -3.29
CA VAL A 87 13.67 10.24 -4.68
C VAL A 87 12.87 9.26 -5.53
N GLY A 88 12.55 8.07 -5.00
CA GLY A 88 11.74 7.07 -5.70
C GLY A 88 10.33 7.57 -6.03
N VAL A 89 9.67 8.23 -5.08
CA VAL A 89 8.33 8.84 -5.28
C VAL A 89 8.39 9.90 -6.38
N ILE A 90 9.32 10.85 -6.29
CA ILE A 90 9.44 11.94 -7.26
C ILE A 90 9.72 11.39 -8.66
N LYS A 91 10.65 10.43 -8.78
CA LYS A 91 10.99 9.82 -10.06
C LYS A 91 9.76 9.18 -10.71
N LYS A 92 8.92 8.50 -9.92
CA LYS A 92 7.72 7.84 -10.42
C LYS A 92 6.63 8.83 -10.82
N ILE A 93 6.41 9.90 -10.05
CA ILE A 93 5.47 10.97 -10.43
C ILE A 93 5.88 11.60 -11.77
N ILE A 94 7.16 11.92 -11.95
CA ILE A 94 7.67 12.51 -13.21
C ILE A 94 7.47 11.54 -14.38
N PHE A 95 7.75 10.25 -14.19
CA PHE A 95 7.62 9.25 -15.26
C PHE A 95 6.17 8.86 -15.56
N SER A 96 5.27 8.97 -14.59
CA SER A 96 3.84 8.66 -14.74
C SER A 96 3.03 9.79 -15.39
N LEU A 97 3.60 10.99 -15.48
CA LEU A 97 2.99 12.17 -16.13
C LEU A 97 3.33 12.28 -17.63
N LYS A 98 3.98 11.27 -18.20
CA LYS A 98 4.40 11.22 -19.60
C LYS A 98 3.72 10.05 -20.30
#